data_AF-A0A2I0SYD2-F1
#
_entry.id   AF-A0A2I0SYD2-F1
#
_cell.length_a   1.000
_cell.length_b   1.000
_cell.length_c   1.000
_cell.angle_alpha   90.00
_cell.angle_beta   90.00
_cell.angle_gamma   90.00
#
_symmetry.space_group_name_H-M   'P 1'
#
loop_
_entity.id
_entity.type
_entity.pdbx_description
1 polymer ?
#
loop_
_entity_poly.entity_id
_entity_poly.type
_entity_poly.pdbx_seq_one_letter_code
_entity_poly.pdbx_strand_id
1 'polypeptide(L)'
;MTSWSSENPSSRAFVDPYAVHPRDSAWTAAAQPGDDIDALLPPPDPARRLSFTLDPRDQRRLALHATLTAVGVPPMPEDRAAIDQISALPADVNEVLQRWLHHTA
;
A
#
# COMPACT_ATOMS: atom_id res chain seq x y z
N MET A 1 49.35 -4.99 4.38
CA MET A 1 48.04 -5.69 4.31
C MET A 1 47.11 -4.94 5.23
N THR A 2 46.14 -4.23 4.66
CA THR A 2 45.38 -3.14 5.29
C THR A 2 44.47 -3.60 6.43
N SER A 3 44.55 -2.87 7.54
CA SER A 3 43.70 -2.98 8.73
C SER A 3 42.23 -2.75 8.36
N TRP A 4 41.35 -3.64 8.80
CA TRP A 4 39.90 -3.51 8.62
C TRP A 4 39.40 -2.41 9.55
N SER A 5 39.16 -1.22 9.01
CA SER A 5 38.45 -0.15 9.72
C SER A 5 37.02 -0.60 10.00
N SER A 6 36.72 -0.91 11.27
CA SER A 6 35.33 -0.92 11.75
C SER A 6 34.83 0.52 11.82
N GLU A 7 34.42 1.07 10.68
CA GLU A 7 33.59 2.26 10.65
C GLU A 7 32.22 1.88 11.22
N ASN A 8 31.99 2.32 12.46
CA ASN A 8 30.71 2.36 13.13
C ASN A 8 29.75 3.18 12.24
N PRO A 9 28.72 2.58 11.61
CA PRO A 9 27.73 3.37 10.90
C PRO A 9 26.97 4.16 11.95
N SER A 10 27.38 5.42 12.10
CA SER A 10 26.66 6.45 12.84
C SER A 10 25.18 6.30 12.54
N SER A 11 24.39 6.12 13.60
CA SER A 11 22.95 5.87 13.56
C SER A 11 22.26 6.82 12.59
N ARG A 12 22.11 6.39 11.34
CA ARG A 12 21.25 7.02 10.37
C ARG A 12 19.86 6.55 10.77
N ALA A 13 19.26 7.26 11.72
CA ALA A 13 17.88 7.02 12.12
C ALA A 13 17.04 6.96 10.84
N PHE A 14 16.50 5.79 10.55
CA PHE A 14 15.57 5.59 9.46
C PHE A 14 14.39 6.53 9.73
N VAL A 15 14.32 7.62 8.98
CA VAL A 15 13.18 8.52 9.00
C VAL A 15 12.11 7.83 8.18
N ASP A 16 11.15 7.20 8.85
CA ASP A 16 9.98 6.67 8.19
C ASP A 16 9.17 7.83 7.58
N PRO A 17 9.04 7.92 6.25
CA PRO A 17 8.27 8.99 5.60
C PRO A 17 6.77 8.92 5.88
N TYR A 18 6.29 7.84 6.50
CA TYR A 18 4.92 7.66 6.99
C TYR A 18 4.82 7.73 8.52
N ALA A 19 5.89 8.12 9.23
CA ALA A 19 5.82 8.36 10.67
C ALA A 19 4.79 9.47 10.93
N VAL A 20 3.63 9.09 11.46
CA VAL A 20 2.58 10.04 11.81
C VAL A 20 3.10 10.93 12.95
N HIS A 21 3.31 12.21 12.68
CA HIS A 21 3.68 13.16 13.72
C HIS A 21 2.54 13.23 14.75
N PRO A 22 2.82 13.12 16.07
CA PRO A 22 1.76 13.16 17.09
C PRO A 22 0.88 14.41 17.07
N ARG A 23 1.36 15.51 16.45
CA ARG A 23 0.59 16.74 16.22
C ARG A 23 -0.34 16.67 15.00
N ASP A 24 -0.01 15.84 14.02
CA ASP A 24 -0.81 15.59 12.81
C ASP A 24 -1.69 14.34 12.97
N SER A 25 -1.47 13.55 14.03
CA SER A 25 -2.39 12.53 14.56
C SER A 25 -3.65 13.16 15.17
N ALA A 26 -4.28 14.09 14.46
CA ALA A 26 -5.65 14.53 14.72
C ALA A 26 -6.65 13.58 14.08
N TRP A 27 -6.34 12.27 13.99
CA TRP A 27 -7.41 11.29 13.96
C TRP A 27 -8.13 11.44 15.30
N THR A 28 -9.35 11.97 15.22
CA THR A 28 -10.22 12.41 16.30
C THR A 28 -9.97 11.65 17.60
N ALA A 29 -9.70 12.41 18.67
CA ALA A 29 -9.63 11.91 20.03
C ALA A 29 -10.71 10.84 20.26
N ALA A 30 -10.31 9.70 20.82
CA ALA A 30 -11.23 8.62 21.16
C ALA A 30 -12.47 9.22 21.83
N ALA A 31 -13.64 8.94 21.24
CA ALA A 31 -14.92 9.44 21.72
C ALA A 31 -15.03 9.18 23.23
N GLN A 32 -15.42 10.22 23.99
CA GLN A 32 -15.66 10.08 25.41
C GLN A 32 -16.77 9.03 25.63
N PRO A 33 -16.64 8.14 26.62
CA PRO A 33 -17.66 7.13 26.91
C PRO A 33 -18.93 7.84 27.38
N GLY A 34 -19.89 8.02 26.48
CA GLY A 34 -21.10 8.83 26.68
C GLY A 34 -21.60 9.54 25.41
N ASP A 35 -20.77 9.62 24.38
CA ASP A 35 -21.12 10.15 23.05
C ASP A 35 -21.49 9.02 22.08
N ASP A 36 -22.21 8.02 22.58
CA ASP A 36 -22.67 6.83 21.84
C ASP A 36 -23.90 7.18 20.98
N ILE A 37 -23.72 8.20 20.15
CA ILE A 37 -24.36 8.20 18.84
C ILE A 37 -23.27 7.71 17.89
N ASP A 38 -23.27 6.41 17.62
CA ASP A 38 -22.78 5.87 16.35
C ASP A 38 -23.55 6.60 15.22
N ALA A 39 -23.10 7.82 14.93
CA ALA A 39 -23.62 8.62 13.84
C ALA A 39 -23.12 7.93 12.58
N LEU A 40 -23.91 6.96 12.11
CA LEU A 40 -23.75 6.34 10.81
C LEU A 40 -23.69 7.48 9.79
N LEU A 41 -22.47 7.85 9.40
CA LEU A 41 -22.27 8.90 8.42
C LEU A 41 -23.04 8.49 7.17
N PRO A 42 -23.84 9.41 6.58
CA PRO A 42 -24.51 9.09 5.33
C PRO A 42 -23.46 8.68 4.29
N PRO A 43 -23.77 7.71 3.42
CA PRO A 43 -22.85 7.30 2.36
C PRO A 43 -22.35 8.54 1.60
N PRO A 44 -21.04 8.66 1.35
CA PRO A 44 -20.48 9.83 0.70
C PRO A 44 -21.10 10.04 -0.69
N ASP A 45 -21.52 11.27 -0.96
CA ASP A 45 -22.18 11.65 -2.20
C ASP A 45 -21.33 11.28 -3.43
N PRO A 46 -21.83 10.44 -4.35
CA PRO A 46 -21.10 10.04 -5.54
C PRO A 46 -20.75 11.23 -6.44
N ALA A 47 -21.55 12.31 -6.44
CA ALA A 47 -21.28 13.51 -7.23
C ALA A 47 -20.09 14.32 -6.71
N ARG A 48 -19.69 14.10 -5.44
CA ARG A 48 -18.53 14.75 -4.82
C ARG A 48 -17.25 13.92 -4.94
N ARG A 49 -17.30 12.76 -5.61
CA ARG A 49 -16.11 11.94 -5.86
C ARG A 49 -15.17 12.66 -6.82
N LEU A 50 -13.88 12.58 -6.52
CA LEU A 50 -12.85 13.09 -7.43
C LEU A 50 -12.96 12.36 -8.78
N SER A 51 -12.99 13.14 -9.86
CA SER A 51 -12.99 12.64 -11.23
C SER A 51 -11.57 12.19 -11.62
N PHE A 52 -11.01 11.26 -10.85
CA PHE A 52 -9.67 10.75 -11.07
C PHE A 52 -9.74 9.36 -11.70
N THR A 53 -9.10 9.20 -12.86
CA THR A 53 -8.89 7.90 -13.48
C THR A 53 -7.50 7.41 -13.11
N LEU A 54 -7.42 6.20 -12.55
CA LEU A 54 -6.15 5.55 -12.28
C LEU A 54 -5.42 5.25 -13.60
N ASP A 55 -4.11 5.42 -13.60
CA ASP A 55 -3.30 4.96 -14.72
C ASP A 55 -3.48 3.42 -14.88
N PRO A 56 -3.58 2.89 -16.12
CA PRO A 56 -3.74 1.45 -16.32
C PRO A 56 -2.68 0.60 -15.63
N ARG A 57 -1.44 1.11 -15.49
CA ARG A 57 -0.37 0.46 -14.74
C ARG A 57 -0.66 0.42 -13.25
N ASP A 58 -1.15 1.52 -12.68
CA ASP A 58 -1.52 1.59 -11.26
C ASP A 58 -2.70 0.67 -10.96
N GLN A 59 -3.67 0.57 -11.87
CA GLN A 59 -4.77 -0.38 -11.76
C GLN A 59 -4.27 -1.84 -11.75
N ARG A 60 -3.34 -2.19 -12.65
CA ARG A 60 -2.71 -3.53 -12.66
C ARG A 60 -1.92 -3.80 -11.39
N ARG A 61 -1.19 -2.81 -10.89
CA ARG A 61 -0.46 -2.92 -9.62
C ARG A 61 -1.40 -3.25 -8.46
N LEU A 62 -2.50 -2.51 -8.33
CA LEU A 62 -3.50 -2.74 -7.29
C LEU A 62 -4.13 -4.14 -7.42
N ALA A 63 -4.49 -4.55 -8.63
CA ALA A 63 -5.03 -5.88 -8.88
C ALA A 63 -4.05 -6.99 -8.48
N LEU A 64 -2.77 -6.86 -8.83
CA LEU A 64 -1.75 -7.84 -8.44
C LEU A 64 -1.57 -7.92 -6.92
N HIS A 65 -1.48 -6.79 -6.22
CA HIS A 65 -1.43 -6.76 -4.76
C HIS A 65 -2.63 -7.45 -4.12
N ALA A 66 -3.84 -7.15 -4.61
CA ALA A 66 -5.07 -7.74 -4.09
C ALA A 66 -5.10 -9.26 -4.29
N THR A 67 -4.76 -9.73 -5.50
CA THR A 67 -4.73 -11.16 -5.81
C THR A 67 -3.70 -11.89 -4.96
N LEU A 68 -2.47 -11.38 -4.85
CA LEU A 68 -1.41 -11.95 -4.02
C LEU A 68 -1.83 -12.04 -2.54
N THR A 69 -2.49 -11.01 -2.03
CA THR A 69 -3.02 -10.99 -0.66
C THR A 69 -4.14 -12.02 -0.49
N ALA A 70 -5.06 -12.13 -1.45
CA ALA A 70 -6.17 -13.07 -1.40
C ALA A 70 -5.71 -14.54 -1.43
N VAL A 71 -4.61 -14.85 -2.11
CA VAL A 71 -4.00 -16.20 -2.10
C VAL A 71 -3.08 -16.44 -0.90
N GLY A 72 -2.98 -15.49 0.04
CA GLY A 72 -2.23 -15.64 1.29
C GLY A 72 -0.73 -15.34 1.18
N VAL A 73 -0.29 -14.67 0.11
CA VAL A 73 1.11 -14.26 -0.09
C VAL A 73 1.18 -12.72 -0.16
N PRO A 74 1.04 -12.01 0.96
CA PRO A 74 1.09 -10.55 0.95
C PRO A 74 2.48 -10.08 0.49
N PRO A 75 2.56 -9.20 -0.53
CA PRO A 75 3.84 -8.72 -1.04
C PRO A 75 4.60 -7.89 0.01
N MET A 76 5.90 -8.14 0.11
CA MET A 76 6.78 -7.45 1.06
C MET A 76 7.34 -6.14 0.45
N PRO A 77 7.84 -5.20 1.26
CA PRO A 77 8.40 -3.95 0.75
C PRO A 77 9.53 -4.15 -0.28
N GLU A 78 10.35 -5.19 -0.11
CA GLU A 78 11.41 -5.60 -1.04
C GLU A 78 10.90 -6.01 -2.43
N ASP A 79 9.66 -6.49 -2.53
CA ASP A 79 9.04 -6.92 -3.79
C ASP A 79 8.59 -5.74 -4.65
N ARG A 80 8.67 -4.51 -4.13
CA ARG A 80 8.12 -3.32 -4.78
C ARG A 80 8.63 -3.14 -6.20
N ALA A 81 9.94 -3.32 -6.41
CA ALA A 81 10.55 -3.16 -7.73
C ALA A 81 10.05 -4.22 -8.73
N ALA A 82 9.87 -5.47 -8.27
CA ALA A 82 9.35 -6.54 -9.11
C ALA A 82 7.88 -6.29 -9.47
N ILE A 83 7.07 -5.88 -8.51
CA ILE A 83 5.67 -5.54 -8.72
C ILE A 83 5.52 -4.36 -9.71
N ASP A 84 6.33 -3.32 -9.56
CA ASP A 84 6.29 -2.16 -10.46
C ASP A 84 6.70 -2.54 -11.90
N GLN A 85 7.59 -3.53 -12.08
CA GLN A 85 7.95 -4.07 -13.40
C GLN A 85 6.84 -4.95 -13.99
N ILE A 86 6.29 -5.88 -13.20
CA ILE A 86 5.19 -6.76 -13.63
C ILE A 86 3.96 -5.93 -14.04
N SER A 87 3.66 -4.87 -13.28
CA SER A 87 2.53 -3.98 -13.57
C SER A 87 2.72 -3.17 -14.85
N ALA A 88 3.97 -2.95 -15.28
CA ALA A 88 4.30 -2.25 -16.52
C ALA A 88 4.20 -3.17 -17.76
N LEU A 89 4.02 -4.47 -17.57
CA LEU A 89 3.83 -5.40 -18.68
C LEU A 89 2.55 -5.06 -19.47
N PRO A 90 2.48 -5.46 -20.74
CA PRO A 90 1.28 -5.33 -21.57
C PRO A 90 0.02 -5.93 -20.92
N ALA A 91 -1.15 -5.44 -21.36
CA ALA A 91 -2.45 -5.81 -20.78
C ALA A 91 -2.75 -7.30 -20.92
N ASP A 92 -2.50 -7.86 -22.10
CA ASP A 92 -2.65 -9.27 -22.44
C ASP A 92 -1.82 -10.18 -21.54
N VAL A 93 -0.58 -9.78 -21.25
CA VAL A 93 0.29 -10.54 -20.32
C VAL A 93 -0.27 -10.51 -18.90
N ASN A 94 -0.76 -9.35 -18.44
CA ASN A 94 -1.37 -9.22 -17.13
C ASN A 94 -2.67 -10.04 -17.00
N GLU A 95 -3.49 -10.13 -18.04
CA GLU A 95 -4.69 -10.97 -18.05
C GLU A 95 -4.36 -12.45 -17.87
N VAL A 96 -3.32 -12.93 -18.56
CA VAL A 96 -2.84 -14.32 -18.41
C VAL A 96 -2.31 -14.56 -17.00
N LEU A 97 -1.51 -13.63 -16.46
CA LEU A 97 -0.98 -13.71 -15.10
C LEU A 97 -2.11 -13.80 -14.06
N GLN A 98 -3.10 -12.92 -14.15
CA GLN A 98 -4.25 -12.92 -13.24
C GLN A 98 -5.02 -14.23 -13.32
N ARG A 99 -5.25 -14.76 -14.53
CA ARG A 99 -5.90 -16.07 -14.71
C ARG A 99 -5.14 -17.20 -14.01
N TRP A 100 -3.81 -17.20 -14.05
CA TRP A 100 -3.01 -18.19 -13.33
C TRP A 100 -3.13 -18.05 -11.81
N LEU A 101 -2.98 -16.82 -11.30
CA LEU A 101 -3.05 -16.56 -9.86
C LEU A 101 -4.42 -16.90 -9.26
N HIS A 102 -5.51 -16.69 -10.01
CA HIS A 102 -6.85 -17.08 -9.59
C HIS A 102 -7.12 -18.59 -9.71
N HIS A 103 -6.35 -19.32 -10.54
CA HIS A 103 -6.52 -20.76 -10.71
C HIS A 103 -5.78 -21.57 -9.64
N THR A 104 -4.77 -20.99 -9.00
CA THR A 104 -3.95 -21.65 -7.97
C THR A 104 -4.54 -21.58 -6.56
N ALA A 105 -5.71 -20.93 -6.39
CA ALA A 105 -6.42 -20.80 -5.12
C ALA A 105 -7.34 -22.00 -4.84
#